data_AF-A0AAD5AMN9-F1
#
_entry.id   AF-A0AAD5AMN9-F1
#
_cell.length_a   1.000
_cell.length_b   1.000
_cell.length_c   1.000
_cell.angle_alpha   90.00
_cell.angle_beta   90.00
_cell.angle_gamma   90.00
#
_symmetry.space_group_name_H-M   'P 1'
#
loop_
_entity.id
_entity.type
_entity.pdbx_description
1 polymer ?
#
loop_
_entity_poly.entity_id
_entity_poly.type
_entity_poly.pdbx_seq_one_letter_code
_entity_poly.pdbx_strand_id
1 'polypeptide(L)'
;QQRIKTEVIKHAKAQISEMLDKVLTDSLQSLSQSTHSNAVENAQQTDGNARRHRIQDGKVFVARQSMLDELFEISHIQTIYHMFIAALLLFIISTLAVDFIDQGRLVLEFDLFFYAFGQLGTVIWAWFIMFIYTLLGPYHILNQWRELYNQYQWKMLLSLATAVVLLGAQLSVLGYFPVYVVLHYQLPPASRFIIILEQIRFLMKSYSFMRETVVAVLRDKSKKGEAARFPTLSSYLYFLFCPTLIYRESYPRNPYIRWNYVRRNFAMILGSLFYLYFILVRLVIPVYMNESNQPFSRRTLVLAVFHSTLPGMLMLLLGFFAFLHCWLNAFAEMLRFADRMFYKDWWNSTSFANYYRTWNIVVHDWLYYYAYRDFLWLSGHRLRSLATLSVFAVSAFVHEYAFTMGFGFFYPVMFCLFAIIGVLFNFTLNDKRKGPVWNIIMWTCLFIGQGVQVCLYCLEWYAQIHCPRSGTGFWELVTPKSWTCNYK
;
A
#
# COMPACT_ATOMS: atom_id res chain seq x y z
N GLN A 1 37.91 34.16 -1.27
CA GLN A 1 36.84 33.59 -0.41
C GLN A 1 35.78 32.79 -1.18
N GLN A 2 35.29 33.23 -2.35
CA GLN A 2 34.29 32.49 -3.14
C GLN A 2 34.79 31.15 -3.71
N ARG A 3 36.02 31.08 -4.26
CA ARG A 3 36.61 29.83 -4.78
C ARG A 3 36.69 28.71 -3.73
N ILE A 4 37.12 29.04 -2.52
CA ILE A 4 37.24 28.09 -1.41
C ILE A 4 35.85 27.56 -1.00
N LYS A 5 34.81 28.43 -0.94
CA LYS A 5 33.42 27.97 -0.71
C LYS A 5 32.95 27.01 -1.82
N THR A 6 33.32 27.26 -3.08
CA THR A 6 32.88 26.40 -4.19
C THR A 6 33.57 25.03 -4.15
N GLU A 7 34.86 24.99 -3.82
CA GLU A 7 35.61 23.75 -3.65
C GLU A 7 35.12 22.94 -2.45
N VAL A 8 34.85 23.57 -1.32
CA VAL A 8 34.29 22.91 -0.13
C VAL A 8 32.90 22.32 -0.43
N ILE A 9 32.04 23.04 -1.14
CA ILE A 9 30.72 22.53 -1.54
C ILE A 9 30.86 21.36 -2.54
N LYS A 10 31.82 21.43 -3.47
CA LYS A 10 32.06 20.36 -4.45
C LYS A 10 32.62 19.10 -3.77
N HIS A 11 33.53 19.27 -2.81
CA HIS A 11 34.10 18.19 -2.02
C HIS A 11 33.05 17.55 -1.09
N ALA A 12 32.21 18.38 -0.43
CA ALA A 12 31.11 17.89 0.38
C ALA A 12 30.08 17.11 -0.45
N LYS A 13 29.72 17.60 -1.65
CA LYS A 13 28.84 16.87 -2.57
C LYS A 13 29.45 15.55 -3.03
N ALA A 14 30.74 15.52 -3.33
CA ALA A 14 31.45 14.30 -3.74
C ALA A 14 31.50 13.26 -2.61
N GLN A 15 31.86 13.67 -1.39
CA GLN A 15 31.86 12.79 -0.21
C GLN A 15 30.46 12.30 0.14
N ILE A 16 29.44 13.16 0.04
CA ILE A 16 28.04 12.74 0.23
C ILE A 16 27.67 11.72 -0.84
N SER A 17 28.00 11.93 -2.12
CA SER A 17 27.70 10.96 -3.18
C SER A 17 28.41 9.63 -2.99
N GLU A 18 29.66 9.64 -2.52
CA GLU A 18 30.44 8.43 -2.28
C GLU A 18 29.95 7.67 -1.03
N MET A 19 29.61 8.37 0.04
CA MET A 19 28.95 7.76 1.20
C MET A 19 27.58 7.19 0.84
N LEU A 20 26.82 7.89 -0.01
CA LEU A 20 25.52 7.47 -0.51
C LEU A 20 25.68 6.17 -1.33
N ASP A 21 26.58 6.14 -2.30
CA ASP A 21 26.85 4.95 -3.11
C ASP A 21 27.34 3.77 -2.27
N LYS A 22 28.23 4.00 -1.29
CA LYS A 22 28.72 2.96 -0.39
C LYS A 22 27.58 2.40 0.49
N VAL A 23 26.74 3.25 1.05
CA VAL A 23 25.55 2.83 1.83
C VAL A 23 24.55 2.07 0.97
N LEU A 24 24.28 2.52 -0.26
CA LEU A 24 23.38 1.85 -1.20
C LEU A 24 23.90 0.48 -1.64
N THR A 25 25.22 0.35 -1.83
CA THR A 25 25.84 -0.94 -2.19
C THR A 25 25.71 -1.94 -1.04
N ASP A 26 25.85 -1.48 0.21
CA ASP A 26 25.66 -2.32 1.40
C ASP A 26 24.19 -2.73 1.60
N SER A 27 23.22 -1.86 1.30
CA SER A 27 21.79 -2.21 1.30
C SER A 27 21.40 -3.17 0.16
N LEU A 28 22.09 -3.14 -0.98
CA LEU A 28 21.95 -4.15 -2.04
C LEU A 28 22.58 -5.49 -1.62
N GLN A 29 23.68 -5.45 -0.88
CA GLN A 29 24.29 -6.65 -0.32
C GLN A 29 23.39 -7.28 0.76
N SER A 30 22.69 -6.47 1.56
CA SER A 30 21.64 -6.94 2.49
C SER A 30 20.41 -7.52 1.75
N LEU A 31 20.05 -6.98 0.59
CA LEU A 31 19.05 -7.59 -0.31
C LEU A 31 19.51 -8.96 -0.80
N SER A 32 20.79 -9.14 -1.16
CA SER A 32 21.30 -10.45 -1.59
C SER A 32 21.40 -11.46 -0.43
N GLN A 33 21.86 -11.02 0.74
CA GLN A 33 22.04 -11.88 1.92
C GLN A 33 20.72 -12.30 2.56
N SER A 34 19.71 -11.42 2.64
CA SER A 34 18.37 -11.79 3.15
C SER A 34 17.60 -12.74 2.21
N THR A 35 17.99 -12.79 0.93
CA THR A 35 17.47 -13.77 -0.04
C THR A 35 18.22 -15.11 0.10
N HIS A 36 19.50 -15.07 0.50
CA HIS A 36 20.33 -16.26 0.69
C HIS A 36 20.18 -16.93 2.07
N SER A 37 19.92 -16.19 3.15
CA SER A 37 19.86 -16.75 4.51
C SER A 37 18.69 -17.71 4.72
N ASN A 38 17.55 -17.48 4.06
CA ASN A 38 16.36 -18.31 4.25
C ASN A 38 16.28 -19.48 3.26
N ALA A 39 17.21 -19.58 2.31
CA ALA A 39 17.33 -20.70 1.38
C ALA A 39 18.26 -21.81 1.91
N VAL A 40 18.99 -21.56 3.00
CA VAL A 40 20.04 -22.47 3.50
C VAL A 40 19.56 -23.41 4.61
N GLU A 41 18.44 -23.14 5.28
CA GLU A 41 17.97 -24.03 6.36
C GLU A 41 17.13 -25.24 5.91
N ASN A 42 16.65 -25.29 4.65
CA ASN A 42 15.79 -26.39 4.17
C ASN A 42 16.31 -27.13 2.92
N ALA A 43 17.59 -26.98 2.56
CA ALA A 43 18.16 -27.66 1.39
C ALA A 43 19.59 -28.14 1.64
N GLN A 44 19.76 -29.09 2.56
CA GLN A 44 20.90 -29.99 2.51
C GLN A 44 20.50 -31.24 1.70
N GLN A 45 21.33 -31.56 0.71
CA GLN A 45 21.24 -32.65 -0.27
C GLN A 45 20.37 -32.39 -1.50
N THR A 46 20.90 -31.63 -2.47
CA THR A 46 21.06 -32.09 -3.87
C THR A 46 21.85 -31.08 -4.72
N ASP A 47 22.86 -31.62 -5.41
CA ASP A 47 23.66 -31.12 -6.53
C ASP A 47 24.18 -29.67 -6.63
N GLY A 48 25.52 -29.59 -6.69
CA GLY A 48 26.36 -28.40 -6.71
C GLY A 48 26.43 -27.61 -8.02
N ASN A 49 25.41 -27.64 -8.89
CA ASN A 49 25.43 -26.89 -10.15
C ASN A 49 24.34 -25.79 -10.30
N ALA A 50 23.49 -25.57 -9.29
CA ALA A 50 22.42 -24.56 -9.35
C ALA A 50 22.80 -23.14 -8.82
N ARG A 51 24.08 -22.88 -8.50
CA ARG A 51 24.44 -21.79 -7.56
C ARG A 51 24.78 -20.42 -8.17
N ARG A 52 24.10 -20.00 -9.25
CA ARG A 52 24.15 -18.62 -9.77
C ARG A 52 22.79 -18.19 -10.34
N HIS A 53 21.79 -18.00 -9.47
CA HIS A 53 20.61 -17.23 -9.86
C HIS A 53 21.03 -15.80 -10.20
N ARG A 54 20.83 -15.38 -11.44
CA ARG A 54 21.15 -14.03 -11.88
C ARG A 54 20.05 -13.09 -11.39
N ILE A 55 20.43 -11.87 -11.02
CA ILE A 55 19.55 -10.72 -10.70
C ILE A 55 18.57 -10.37 -11.87
N GLN A 56 18.72 -11.04 -13.03
CA GLN A 56 17.84 -10.97 -14.20
C GLN A 56 16.56 -11.81 -14.07
N ASP A 57 16.53 -12.79 -13.16
CA ASP A 57 15.36 -13.65 -12.95
C ASP A 57 14.35 -12.89 -12.08
N GLY A 58 13.13 -12.72 -12.56
CA GLY A 58 12.07 -12.03 -11.80
C GLY A 58 11.63 -12.83 -10.57
N LYS A 59 10.63 -12.32 -9.82
CA LYS A 59 10.12 -12.99 -8.62
C LYS A 59 9.70 -14.45 -8.91
N VAL A 60 10.24 -15.38 -8.11
CA VAL A 60 9.86 -16.79 -8.07
C VAL A 60 8.86 -16.99 -6.94
N PHE A 61 7.72 -17.60 -7.26
CA PHE A 61 6.68 -17.91 -6.29
C PHE A 61 6.90 -19.31 -5.73
N VAL A 62 6.88 -19.42 -4.40
CA VAL A 62 7.09 -20.68 -3.68
C VAL A 62 5.89 -20.93 -2.77
N ALA A 63 5.43 -22.18 -2.67
CA ALA A 63 4.38 -22.56 -1.74
C ALA A 63 4.89 -22.39 -0.30
N ARG A 64 4.26 -21.50 0.47
CA ARG A 64 4.62 -21.19 1.86
C ARG A 64 3.45 -20.54 2.59
N GLN A 65 3.40 -20.75 3.90
CA GLN A 65 2.35 -20.19 4.74
C GLN A 65 2.61 -18.71 5.06
N SER A 66 1.59 -18.05 5.60
CA SER A 66 1.72 -16.68 6.07
C SER A 66 2.46 -16.69 7.40
N MET A 67 3.41 -15.77 7.59
CA MET A 67 4.22 -15.73 8.81
C MET A 67 3.39 -15.65 10.10
N LEU A 68 2.29 -14.87 10.13
CA LEU A 68 1.47 -14.81 11.35
C LEU A 68 0.72 -16.11 11.63
N ASP A 69 0.35 -16.89 10.60
CA ASP A 69 -0.27 -18.19 10.85
C ASP A 69 0.70 -19.10 11.61
N GLU A 70 1.96 -19.14 11.18
CA GLU A 70 3.03 -19.89 11.86
C GLU A 70 3.29 -19.34 13.28
N LEU A 71 3.29 -18.02 13.45
CA LEU A 71 3.49 -17.40 14.77
C LEU A 71 2.31 -17.65 15.73
N PHE A 72 1.07 -17.74 15.25
CA PHE A 72 -0.08 -18.02 16.10
C PHE A 72 -0.13 -19.45 16.63
N GLU A 73 0.68 -20.37 16.07
CA GLU A 73 0.89 -21.70 16.67
C GLU A 73 1.70 -21.62 17.97
N ILE A 74 2.45 -20.53 18.17
CA ILE A 74 3.20 -20.27 19.41
C ILE A 74 2.24 -19.72 20.47
N SER A 75 2.15 -20.41 21.62
CA SER A 75 1.23 -20.09 22.73
C SER A 75 1.35 -18.64 23.24
N HIS A 76 2.56 -18.08 23.24
CA HIS A 76 2.80 -16.70 23.66
C HIS A 76 2.13 -15.67 22.75
N ILE A 77 2.19 -15.84 21.42
CA ILE A 77 1.58 -14.92 20.47
C ILE A 77 0.07 -15.12 20.43
N GLN A 78 -0.40 -16.35 20.59
CA GLN A 78 -1.82 -16.64 20.74
C GLN A 78 -2.43 -15.89 21.94
N THR A 79 -1.67 -15.74 23.03
CA THR A 79 -2.12 -14.96 24.19
C THR A 79 -2.31 -13.48 23.84
N ILE A 80 -1.39 -12.87 23.07
CA ILE A 80 -1.53 -11.49 22.59
C ILE A 80 -2.80 -11.36 21.73
N TYR A 81 -3.04 -12.31 20.83
CA TYR A 81 -4.27 -12.34 20.04
C TYR A 81 -5.54 -12.40 20.92
N HIS A 82 -5.56 -13.24 21.95
CA HIS A 82 -6.66 -13.29 22.91
C HIS A 82 -6.82 -11.99 23.71
N MET A 83 -5.72 -11.28 24.04
CA MET A 83 -5.78 -9.97 24.69
C MET A 83 -6.46 -8.92 23.81
N PHE A 84 -6.17 -8.90 22.50
CA PHE A 84 -6.87 -8.02 21.56
C PHE A 84 -8.37 -8.34 21.47
N ILE A 85 -8.75 -9.62 21.49
CA ILE A 85 -10.17 -10.02 21.53
C ILE A 85 -10.82 -9.57 22.85
N ALA A 86 -10.16 -9.77 23.99
CA ALA A 86 -10.68 -9.34 25.28
C ALA A 86 -10.85 -7.81 25.35
N ALA A 87 -9.90 -7.05 24.79
CA ALA A 87 -10.01 -5.61 24.68
C ALA A 87 -11.18 -5.18 23.79
N LEU A 88 -11.43 -5.87 22.67
CA LEU A 88 -12.62 -5.65 21.83
C LEU A 88 -13.92 -5.88 22.62
N LEU A 89 -14.01 -7.00 23.35
CA LEU A 89 -15.18 -7.28 24.20
C LEU A 89 -15.39 -6.20 25.26
N LEU A 90 -14.31 -5.71 25.86
CA LEU A 90 -14.35 -4.60 26.81
C LEU A 90 -14.85 -3.31 26.15
N PHE A 91 -14.42 -2.99 24.92
CA PHE A 91 -14.94 -1.83 24.19
C PHE A 91 -16.45 -1.96 23.90
N ILE A 92 -16.92 -3.15 23.54
CA ILE A 92 -18.36 -3.40 23.31
C ILE A 92 -19.14 -3.21 24.60
N ILE A 93 -18.70 -3.83 25.70
CA ILE A 93 -19.36 -3.73 27.02
C ILE A 93 -19.35 -2.28 27.50
N SER A 94 -18.20 -1.59 27.41
CA SER A 94 -18.09 -0.19 27.77
C SER A 94 -18.99 0.70 26.92
N THR A 95 -19.16 0.38 25.64
CA THR A 95 -20.03 1.16 24.76
C THR A 95 -21.49 0.98 25.15
N LEU A 96 -21.93 -0.26 25.31
CA LEU A 96 -23.29 -0.59 25.76
C LEU A 96 -23.60 0.02 27.14
N ALA A 97 -22.63 0.02 28.05
CA ALA A 97 -22.81 0.59 29.38
C ALA A 97 -23.00 2.11 29.33
N VAL A 98 -22.19 2.83 28.55
CA VAL A 98 -22.33 4.29 28.41
C VAL A 98 -23.65 4.63 27.74
N ASP A 99 -24.02 3.95 26.66
CA ASP A 99 -25.27 4.22 25.94
C ASP A 99 -26.50 3.92 26.83
N PHE A 100 -26.42 2.88 27.66
CA PHE A 100 -27.45 2.57 28.66
C PHE A 100 -27.57 3.65 29.74
N ILE A 101 -26.44 4.18 30.24
CA ILE A 101 -26.43 5.23 31.26
C ILE A 101 -26.98 6.54 30.69
N ASP A 102 -26.57 6.92 29.47
CA ASP A 102 -26.90 8.21 28.89
C ASP A 102 -28.33 8.26 28.32
N GLN A 103 -28.77 7.19 27.65
CA GLN A 103 -30.05 7.17 26.92
C GLN A 103 -31.10 6.20 27.48
N GLY A 104 -30.74 5.37 28.46
CA GLY A 104 -31.63 4.33 29.01
C GLY A 104 -31.93 3.19 28.03
N ARG A 105 -31.18 3.06 26.93
CA ARG A 105 -31.38 2.04 25.87
C ARG A 105 -30.11 1.23 25.64
N LEU A 106 -30.26 -0.08 25.42
CA LEU A 106 -29.17 -1.01 25.07
C LEU A 106 -29.07 -1.19 23.55
N VAL A 107 -29.10 -0.11 22.78
CA VAL A 107 -29.05 -0.18 21.31
C VAL A 107 -27.72 0.40 20.84
N LEU A 108 -26.91 -0.41 20.17
CA LEU A 108 -25.75 0.08 19.44
C LEU A 108 -26.24 0.78 18.18
N GLU A 109 -26.18 2.11 18.17
CA GLU A 109 -26.39 2.89 16.95
C GLU A 109 -25.18 2.73 16.04
N PHE A 110 -25.38 2.21 14.83
CA PHE A 110 -24.34 2.01 13.81
C PHE A 110 -24.42 3.07 12.71
N ASP A 111 -24.97 4.24 13.03
CA ASP A 111 -25.27 5.29 12.05
C ASP A 111 -24.02 5.78 11.33
N LEU A 112 -22.91 5.96 12.05
CA LEU A 112 -21.62 6.31 11.45
C LEU A 112 -21.11 5.22 10.50
N PHE A 113 -21.36 3.93 10.81
CA PHE A 113 -20.98 2.82 9.94
C PHE A 113 -21.82 2.83 8.65
N PHE A 114 -23.14 2.98 8.75
CA PHE A 114 -24.03 3.06 7.59
C PHE A 114 -23.79 4.32 6.75
N TYR A 115 -23.48 5.44 7.40
CA TYR A 115 -23.03 6.66 6.73
C TYR A 115 -21.74 6.41 5.95
N ALA A 116 -20.70 5.86 6.60
CA ALA A 116 -19.39 5.66 5.98
C ALA A 116 -19.43 4.72 4.77
N PHE A 117 -20.24 3.66 4.83
CA PHE A 117 -20.47 2.70 3.73
C PHE A 117 -21.70 3.05 2.87
N GLY A 118 -22.20 4.28 2.92
CA GLY A 118 -23.38 4.66 2.15
C GLY A 118 -23.17 4.56 0.63
N GLN A 119 -24.29 4.49 -0.11
CA GLN A 119 -24.32 4.43 -1.58
C GLN A 119 -23.54 3.24 -2.20
N LEU A 120 -23.59 2.06 -1.58
CA LEU A 120 -22.92 0.85 -2.10
C LEU A 120 -23.35 0.47 -3.53
N GLY A 121 -24.60 0.73 -3.92
CA GLY A 121 -25.06 0.50 -5.28
C GLY A 121 -24.18 1.23 -6.31
N THR A 122 -23.78 2.48 -5.99
CA THR A 122 -22.89 3.28 -6.83
C THR A 122 -21.49 2.70 -6.92
N VAL A 123 -20.97 2.25 -5.77
CA VAL A 123 -19.65 1.62 -5.67
C VAL A 123 -19.59 0.33 -6.50
N ILE A 124 -20.62 -0.51 -6.44
CA ILE A 124 -20.66 -1.81 -7.12
C ILE A 124 -20.64 -1.63 -8.64
N TRP A 125 -21.49 -0.77 -9.20
CA TRP A 125 -21.51 -0.59 -10.67
C TRP A 125 -20.22 0.08 -11.17
N ALA A 126 -19.68 1.05 -10.42
CA ALA A 126 -18.43 1.70 -10.78
C ALA A 126 -17.26 0.70 -10.75
N TRP A 127 -17.20 -0.15 -9.72
CA TRP A 127 -16.23 -1.24 -9.63
C TRP A 127 -16.36 -2.21 -10.80
N PHE A 128 -17.59 -2.58 -11.17
CA PHE A 128 -17.83 -3.52 -12.26
C PHE A 128 -17.34 -2.97 -13.62
N ILE A 129 -17.56 -1.68 -13.89
CA ILE A 129 -17.03 -1.02 -15.09
C ILE A 129 -15.50 -1.03 -15.09
N MET A 130 -14.86 -0.65 -13.98
CA MET A 130 -13.39 -0.70 -13.85
C MET A 130 -12.86 -2.11 -14.05
N PHE A 131 -13.54 -3.11 -13.48
CA PHE A 131 -13.16 -4.52 -13.58
C PHE A 131 -13.27 -5.05 -15.01
N ILE A 132 -14.39 -4.83 -15.69
CA ILE A 132 -14.59 -5.25 -17.09
C ILE A 132 -13.52 -4.63 -17.98
N TYR A 133 -13.28 -3.33 -17.85
CA TYR A 133 -12.24 -2.66 -18.62
C TYR A 133 -10.86 -3.27 -18.35
N THR A 134 -10.51 -3.48 -17.08
CA THR A 134 -9.21 -4.04 -16.71
C THR A 134 -9.00 -5.45 -17.24
N LEU A 135 -10.07 -6.26 -17.30
CA LEU A 135 -10.05 -7.62 -17.84
C LEU A 135 -9.95 -7.65 -19.36
N LEU A 136 -10.80 -6.89 -20.05
CA LEU A 136 -10.95 -7.00 -21.51
C LEU A 136 -10.07 -6.02 -22.28
N GLY A 137 -9.95 -4.77 -21.81
CA GLY A 137 -9.27 -3.69 -22.52
C GLY A 137 -7.80 -4.00 -22.82
N PRO A 138 -6.93 -4.13 -21.80
CA PRO A 138 -5.52 -4.46 -22.01
C PRO A 138 -5.32 -5.79 -22.75
N TYR A 139 -6.15 -6.79 -22.48
CA TYR A 139 -6.05 -8.11 -23.11
C TYR A 139 -6.29 -8.06 -24.62
N HIS A 140 -7.40 -7.47 -25.06
CA HIS A 140 -7.74 -7.39 -26.48
C HIS A 140 -6.80 -6.46 -27.26
N ILE A 141 -6.44 -5.31 -26.69
CA ILE A 141 -5.51 -4.35 -27.33
C ILE A 141 -4.14 -5.02 -27.55
N LEU A 142 -3.62 -5.75 -26.55
CA LEU A 142 -2.35 -6.45 -26.70
C LEU A 142 -2.42 -7.64 -27.65
N ASN A 143 -3.55 -8.37 -27.68
CA ASN A 143 -3.71 -9.47 -28.63
C ASN A 143 -3.72 -8.94 -30.08
N GLN A 144 -4.47 -7.86 -30.36
CA GLN A 144 -4.46 -7.22 -31.68
C GLN A 144 -3.08 -6.66 -32.03
N TRP A 145 -2.40 -6.01 -31.09
CA TRP A 145 -1.04 -5.53 -31.30
C TRP A 145 -0.09 -6.66 -31.69
N ARG A 146 -0.16 -7.82 -31.03
CA ARG A 146 0.67 -9.00 -31.37
C ARG A 146 0.45 -9.46 -32.81
N GLU A 147 -0.81 -9.60 -33.23
CA GLU A 147 -1.18 -10.04 -34.58
C GLU A 147 -0.64 -9.07 -35.63
N LEU A 148 -0.86 -7.76 -35.42
CA LEU A 148 -0.39 -6.71 -36.32
C LEU A 148 1.14 -6.56 -36.31
N TYR A 149 1.79 -6.76 -35.17
CA TYR A 149 3.26 -6.68 -35.01
C TYR A 149 4.00 -7.78 -35.80
N ASN A 150 3.35 -8.91 -36.01
CA ASN A 150 3.88 -10.01 -36.82
C ASN A 150 3.67 -9.78 -38.33
N GLN A 151 2.58 -9.13 -38.72
CA GLN A 151 2.21 -8.91 -40.13
C GLN A 151 2.91 -7.69 -40.75
N TYR A 152 3.05 -6.58 -40.02
CA TYR A 152 3.52 -5.30 -40.57
C TYR A 152 5.03 -5.08 -40.37
N GLN A 153 5.65 -4.39 -41.33
CA GLN A 153 7.08 -4.01 -41.30
C GLN A 153 7.36 -2.82 -40.35
N TRP A 154 6.38 -1.93 -40.14
CA TRP A 154 6.54 -0.69 -39.35
C TRP A 154 6.29 -0.90 -37.84
N LYS A 155 7.08 -1.80 -37.24
CA LYS A 155 6.88 -2.33 -35.89
C LYS A 155 6.96 -1.29 -34.77
N MET A 156 7.84 -0.31 -34.91
CA MET A 156 8.01 0.76 -33.92
C MET A 156 6.82 1.71 -33.90
N LEU A 157 6.34 2.14 -35.08
CA LEU A 157 5.18 3.02 -35.18
C LEU A 157 3.92 2.37 -34.64
N LEU A 158 3.69 1.10 -34.99
CA LEU A 158 2.57 0.33 -34.47
C LEU A 158 2.62 0.21 -32.94
N SER A 159 3.78 -0.15 -32.39
CA SER A 159 3.96 -0.27 -30.94
C SER A 159 3.73 1.05 -30.22
N LEU A 160 4.20 2.16 -30.79
CA LEU A 160 3.97 3.49 -30.25
C LEU A 160 2.49 3.87 -30.30
N ALA A 161 1.82 3.64 -31.42
CA ALA A 161 0.39 3.93 -31.58
C ALA A 161 -0.46 3.13 -30.59
N THR A 162 -0.21 1.82 -30.46
CA THR A 162 -0.87 0.98 -29.45
C THR A 162 -0.61 1.49 -28.04
N ALA A 163 0.62 1.89 -27.71
CA ALA A 163 0.96 2.41 -26.39
C ALA A 163 0.18 3.71 -26.08
N VAL A 164 0.05 4.63 -27.05
CA VAL A 164 -0.76 5.85 -26.88
C VAL A 164 -2.23 5.53 -26.68
N VAL A 165 -2.80 4.63 -27.50
CA VAL A 165 -4.20 4.19 -27.37
C VAL A 165 -4.44 3.57 -25.99
N LEU A 166 -3.53 2.69 -25.57
CA LEU A 166 -3.64 2.02 -24.28
C LEU A 166 -3.51 3.00 -23.11
N LEU A 167 -2.56 3.93 -23.18
CA LEU A 167 -2.39 4.97 -22.17
C LEU A 167 -3.62 5.88 -22.08
N GLY A 168 -4.15 6.34 -23.23
CA GLY A 168 -5.37 7.13 -23.27
C GLY A 168 -6.56 6.40 -22.67
N ALA A 169 -6.74 5.13 -23.03
CA ALA A 169 -7.80 4.29 -22.47
C ALA A 169 -7.66 4.10 -20.95
N GLN A 170 -6.45 3.87 -20.45
CA GLN A 170 -6.18 3.72 -19.02
C GLN A 170 -6.43 5.00 -18.25
N LEU A 171 -5.95 6.13 -18.75
CA LEU A 171 -6.19 7.44 -18.15
C LEU A 171 -7.69 7.78 -18.13
N SER A 172 -8.44 7.37 -19.15
CA SER A 172 -9.87 7.65 -19.23
C SER A 172 -10.67 6.79 -18.24
N VAL A 173 -10.47 5.46 -18.26
CA VAL A 173 -11.31 4.51 -17.53
C VAL A 173 -10.82 4.22 -16.11
N LEU A 174 -9.50 4.17 -15.90
CA LEU A 174 -8.90 3.95 -14.57
C LEU A 174 -8.30 5.21 -13.98
N GLY A 175 -8.23 6.33 -14.69
CA GLY A 175 -7.80 7.62 -14.16
C GLY A 175 -8.98 8.53 -13.86
N TYR A 176 -9.64 9.02 -14.91
CA TYR A 176 -10.69 10.03 -14.83
C TYR A 176 -12.01 9.48 -14.29
N PHE A 177 -12.49 8.34 -14.80
CA PHE A 177 -13.80 7.80 -14.42
C PHE A 177 -14.00 7.55 -12.92
N PRO A 178 -13.07 6.90 -12.18
CA PRO A 178 -13.27 6.63 -10.74
C PRO A 178 -13.25 7.92 -9.92
N VAL A 179 -12.38 8.87 -10.30
CA VAL A 179 -12.31 10.22 -9.73
C VAL A 179 -13.62 10.97 -9.96
N TYR A 180 -14.15 10.93 -11.18
CA TYR A 180 -15.43 11.52 -11.54
C TYR A 180 -16.56 10.94 -10.70
N VAL A 181 -16.64 9.61 -10.55
CA VAL A 181 -17.69 8.96 -9.74
C VAL A 181 -17.62 9.43 -8.28
N VAL A 182 -16.43 9.44 -7.69
CA VAL A 182 -16.23 9.85 -6.30
C VAL A 182 -16.65 11.30 -6.06
N LEU A 183 -16.28 12.22 -6.95
CA LEU A 183 -16.55 13.64 -6.81
C LEU A 183 -17.99 14.02 -7.21
N HIS A 184 -18.53 13.43 -8.28
CA HIS A 184 -19.87 13.77 -8.78
C HIS A 184 -20.97 13.23 -7.87
N TYR A 185 -20.87 11.96 -7.44
CA TYR A 185 -21.88 11.33 -6.58
C TYR A 185 -21.69 11.66 -5.09
N GLN A 186 -20.64 12.40 -4.74
CA GLN A 186 -20.33 12.80 -3.36
C GLN A 186 -20.38 11.62 -2.39
N LEU A 187 -19.69 10.52 -2.74
CA LEU A 187 -19.72 9.29 -1.96
C LEU A 187 -19.23 9.51 -0.52
N PRO A 188 -19.67 8.73 0.47
CA PRO A 188 -19.11 8.80 1.82
C PRO A 188 -17.67 8.22 1.88
N PRO A 189 -16.90 8.51 2.95
CA PRO A 189 -15.46 8.24 2.98
C PRO A 189 -15.05 6.79 2.73
N ALA A 190 -15.67 5.81 3.40
CA ALA A 190 -15.28 4.41 3.21
C ALA A 190 -15.61 3.93 1.79
N SER A 191 -16.77 4.33 1.26
CA SER A 191 -17.15 4.09 -0.14
C SER A 191 -16.17 4.71 -1.15
N ARG A 192 -15.65 5.93 -0.88
CA ARG A 192 -14.58 6.54 -1.69
C ARG A 192 -13.30 5.71 -1.65
N PHE A 193 -12.85 5.32 -0.46
CA PHE A 193 -11.65 4.50 -0.29
C PHE A 193 -11.75 3.17 -1.06
N ILE A 194 -12.91 2.50 -1.06
CA ILE A 194 -13.09 1.25 -1.81
C ILE A 194 -12.81 1.48 -3.31
N ILE A 195 -13.44 2.49 -3.93
CA ILE A 195 -13.26 2.76 -5.36
C ILE A 195 -11.80 3.12 -5.67
N ILE A 196 -11.19 4.00 -4.87
CA ILE A 196 -9.85 4.52 -5.14
C ILE A 196 -8.76 3.45 -4.91
N LEU A 197 -8.89 2.64 -3.87
CA LEU A 197 -7.96 1.53 -3.63
C LEU A 197 -8.09 0.45 -4.72
N GLU A 198 -9.31 0.14 -5.16
CA GLU A 198 -9.53 -0.79 -6.27
C GLU A 198 -9.02 -0.23 -7.61
N GLN A 199 -9.19 1.07 -7.85
CA GLN A 199 -8.59 1.79 -8.98
C GLN A 199 -7.06 1.60 -9.00
N ILE A 200 -6.38 1.90 -7.89
CA ILE A 200 -4.92 1.75 -7.77
C ILE A 200 -4.52 0.28 -8.00
N ARG A 201 -5.26 -0.67 -7.41
CA ARG A 201 -5.02 -2.12 -7.59
C ARG A 201 -5.13 -2.52 -9.06
N PHE A 202 -6.16 -2.08 -9.77
CA PHE A 202 -6.37 -2.38 -11.19
C PHE A 202 -5.31 -1.72 -12.08
N LEU A 203 -4.87 -0.50 -11.76
CA LEU A 203 -3.78 0.16 -12.47
C LEU A 203 -2.46 -0.61 -12.32
N MET A 204 -2.11 -1.02 -11.09
CA MET A 204 -0.90 -1.80 -10.84
C MET A 204 -0.93 -3.17 -11.52
N LYS A 205 -2.08 -3.87 -11.45
CA LYS A 205 -2.25 -5.19 -12.07
C LYS A 205 -2.23 -5.12 -13.60
N SER A 206 -2.95 -4.15 -14.20
CA SER A 206 -2.93 -3.96 -15.65
C SER A 206 -1.52 -3.62 -16.13
N TYR A 207 -0.80 -2.72 -15.45
CA TYR A 207 0.61 -2.44 -15.77
C TYR A 207 1.48 -3.69 -15.73
N SER A 208 1.37 -4.48 -14.66
CA SER A 208 2.14 -5.72 -14.53
C SER A 208 1.85 -6.71 -15.66
N PHE A 209 0.57 -6.92 -16.01
CA PHE A 209 0.18 -7.81 -17.10
C PHE A 209 0.76 -7.34 -18.44
N MET A 210 0.61 -6.05 -18.75
CA MET A 210 1.09 -5.51 -20.01
C MET A 210 2.60 -5.62 -20.14
N ARG A 211 3.33 -5.26 -19.08
CA ARG A 211 4.79 -5.29 -19.10
C ARG A 211 5.34 -6.70 -19.28
N GLU A 212 4.85 -7.66 -18.50
CA GLU A 212 5.32 -9.05 -18.60
C GLU A 212 4.93 -9.68 -19.95
N THR A 213 3.73 -9.37 -20.47
CA THR A 213 3.26 -9.87 -21.76
C THR A 213 4.07 -9.29 -22.93
N VAL A 214 4.33 -7.99 -22.94
CA VAL A 214 5.15 -7.34 -24.00
C VAL A 214 6.57 -7.91 -24.02
N VAL A 215 7.19 -8.07 -22.85
CA VAL A 215 8.53 -8.68 -22.76
C VAL A 215 8.53 -10.13 -23.25
N ALA A 216 7.50 -10.92 -22.92
CA ALA A 216 7.38 -12.29 -23.41
C ALA A 216 7.27 -12.35 -24.94
N VAL A 217 6.39 -11.55 -25.54
CA VAL A 217 6.20 -11.50 -27.00
C VAL A 217 7.48 -11.05 -27.73
N LEU A 218 8.23 -10.11 -27.16
CA LEU A 218 9.48 -9.63 -27.77
C LEU A 218 10.63 -10.65 -27.66
N ARG A 219 10.72 -11.39 -26.55
CA ARG A 219 11.76 -12.42 -26.34
C ARG A 219 11.55 -13.65 -27.21
N ASP A 220 10.31 -14.01 -27.44
CA ASP A 220 9.92 -15.20 -28.21
C ASP A 220 10.54 -15.25 -29.61
N LYS A 221 10.53 -14.10 -30.32
CA LYS A 221 11.12 -13.99 -31.65
C LYS A 221 12.64 -14.25 -31.68
N SER A 222 13.33 -14.17 -30.55
CA SER A 222 14.76 -14.50 -30.46
C SER A 222 15.03 -16.00 -30.46
N LYS A 223 14.04 -16.84 -30.13
CA LYS A 223 14.14 -18.31 -30.15
C LYS A 223 13.30 -18.86 -31.30
N LYS A 224 13.90 -19.01 -32.48
CA LYS A 224 13.25 -19.68 -33.63
C LYS A 224 12.88 -21.12 -33.22
N GLY A 225 11.60 -21.43 -32.96
CA GLY A 225 11.14 -22.82 -32.84
C GLY A 225 9.86 -23.07 -32.05
N GLU A 226 9.53 -22.24 -31.06
CA GLU A 226 8.28 -22.36 -30.31
C GLU A 226 7.60 -21.00 -30.28
N ALA A 227 6.33 -20.91 -30.70
CA ALA A 227 5.58 -19.67 -30.53
C ALA A 227 5.20 -19.55 -29.05
N ALA A 228 5.78 -18.60 -28.33
CA ALA A 228 5.35 -18.27 -26.98
C ALA A 228 3.84 -18.05 -27.01
N ARG A 229 3.16 -18.86 -26.20
CA ARG A 229 1.71 -18.85 -26.07
C ARG A 229 1.33 -17.49 -25.49
N PHE A 230 0.47 -16.75 -26.19
CA PHE A 230 -0.11 -15.54 -25.60
C PHE A 230 -0.88 -15.95 -24.34
N PRO A 231 -0.82 -15.16 -23.26
CA PRO A 231 -1.41 -15.59 -22.02
C PRO A 231 -2.91 -15.79 -22.16
N THR A 232 -3.45 -16.84 -21.54
CA THR A 232 -4.89 -17.12 -21.64
C THR A 232 -5.71 -16.11 -20.84
N LEU A 233 -6.91 -15.77 -21.32
CA LEU A 233 -7.84 -14.89 -20.58
C LEU A 233 -8.16 -15.46 -19.18
N SER A 234 -8.24 -16.79 -19.05
CA SER A 234 -8.47 -17.46 -17.76
C SER A 234 -7.31 -17.23 -16.78
N SER A 235 -6.06 -17.33 -17.24
CA SER A 235 -4.88 -17.01 -16.42
C SER A 235 -4.86 -15.54 -15.99
N TYR A 236 -5.26 -14.63 -16.87
CA TYR A 236 -5.33 -13.21 -16.55
C TYR A 236 -6.46 -12.89 -15.56
N LEU A 237 -7.66 -13.45 -15.78
CA LEU A 237 -8.79 -13.34 -14.85
C LEU A 237 -8.43 -13.88 -13.46
N TYR A 238 -7.76 -15.03 -13.39
CA TYR A 238 -7.25 -15.59 -12.15
C TYR A 238 -6.29 -14.63 -11.46
N PHE A 239 -5.34 -14.04 -12.20
CA PHE A 239 -4.42 -13.04 -11.66
C PHE A 239 -5.13 -11.79 -11.12
N LEU A 240 -6.21 -11.32 -11.75
CA LEU A 240 -6.93 -10.12 -11.28
C LEU A 240 -7.46 -10.28 -9.85
N PHE A 241 -7.83 -11.49 -9.45
CA PHE A 241 -8.25 -11.79 -8.07
C PHE A 241 -7.11 -12.26 -7.15
N CYS A 242 -5.99 -12.73 -7.70
CA CYS A 242 -4.87 -13.19 -6.88
C CYS A 242 -4.30 -12.09 -5.97
N PRO A 243 -3.89 -12.42 -4.73
CA PRO A 243 -3.30 -11.48 -3.77
C PRO A 243 -1.82 -11.19 -4.07
N THR A 244 -1.50 -10.96 -5.35
CA THR A 244 -0.18 -10.54 -5.83
C THR A 244 -0.35 -9.49 -6.93
N LEU A 245 0.62 -8.59 -7.05
CA LEU A 245 0.64 -7.57 -8.11
C LEU A 245 1.61 -7.91 -9.24
N ILE A 246 2.31 -9.05 -9.17
CA ILE A 246 3.23 -9.50 -10.22
C ILE A 246 2.56 -10.60 -11.03
N TYR A 247 2.41 -10.35 -12.34
CA TYR A 247 1.86 -11.29 -13.29
C TYR A 247 2.84 -12.43 -13.64
N ARG A 248 2.33 -13.65 -13.58
CA ARG A 248 2.91 -14.89 -14.12
C ARG A 248 1.79 -15.73 -14.73
N GLU A 249 2.13 -16.55 -15.71
CA GLU A 249 1.17 -17.47 -16.33
C GLU A 249 0.73 -18.60 -15.39
N SER A 250 1.66 -19.08 -14.56
CA SER A 250 1.44 -20.12 -13.58
C SER A 250 1.91 -19.67 -12.19
N TYR A 251 1.15 -20.06 -11.18
CA TYR A 251 1.44 -19.83 -9.77
C TYR A 251 1.39 -21.16 -9.02
N PRO A 252 2.16 -21.33 -7.93
CA PRO A 252 2.03 -22.50 -7.08
C PRO A 252 0.61 -22.53 -6.49
N ARG A 253 -0.02 -23.71 -6.54
CA ARG A 253 -1.40 -23.90 -6.12
C ARG A 253 -1.54 -24.94 -5.02
N ASN A 254 -2.46 -24.68 -4.10
CA ASN A 254 -2.85 -25.65 -3.08
C ASN A 254 -3.78 -26.72 -3.67
N PRO A 255 -3.71 -27.97 -3.17
CA PRO A 255 -4.51 -29.08 -3.70
C PRO A 255 -6.02 -28.89 -3.48
N TYR A 256 -6.43 -28.38 -2.31
CA TYR A 256 -7.83 -28.18 -1.92
C TYR A 256 -8.04 -26.85 -1.19
N ILE A 257 -9.30 -26.43 -1.04
CA ILE A 257 -9.72 -25.21 -0.34
C ILE A 257 -10.21 -25.57 1.06
N ARG A 258 -9.65 -24.94 2.08
CA ARG A 258 -10.08 -25.08 3.48
C ARG A 258 -11.13 -24.01 3.83
N TRP A 259 -12.41 -24.32 3.59
CA TRP A 259 -13.51 -23.37 3.83
C TRP A 259 -13.63 -22.89 5.29
N ASN A 260 -13.25 -23.71 6.28
CA ASN A 260 -13.21 -23.28 7.67
C ASN A 260 -12.19 -22.17 7.90
N TYR A 261 -11.02 -22.26 7.27
CA TYR A 261 -9.99 -21.22 7.32
C TYR A 261 -10.47 -19.94 6.63
N VAL A 262 -11.17 -20.05 5.49
CA VAL A 262 -11.78 -18.91 4.79
C VAL A 262 -12.82 -18.21 5.68
N ARG A 263 -13.79 -18.95 6.24
CA ARG A 263 -14.82 -18.41 7.12
C ARG A 263 -14.24 -17.73 8.35
N ARG A 264 -13.22 -18.35 8.97
CA ARG A 264 -12.51 -17.78 10.13
C ARG A 264 -11.87 -16.44 9.78
N ASN A 265 -11.16 -16.35 8.66
CA ASN A 265 -10.54 -15.10 8.23
C ASN A 265 -11.57 -14.00 7.93
N PHE A 266 -12.69 -14.33 7.25
CA PHE A 266 -13.75 -13.35 7.04
C PHE A 266 -14.42 -12.89 8.34
N ALA A 267 -14.60 -13.78 9.32
CA ALA A 267 -15.08 -13.40 10.65
C ALA A 267 -14.09 -12.47 11.37
N MET A 268 -12.78 -12.73 11.26
CA MET A 268 -11.74 -11.86 11.81
C MET A 268 -11.72 -10.47 11.14
N ILE A 269 -11.96 -10.39 9.83
CA ILE A 269 -12.08 -9.13 9.09
C ILE A 269 -13.28 -8.34 9.60
N LEU A 270 -14.45 -8.99 9.73
CA LEU A 270 -15.65 -8.35 10.27
C LEU A 270 -15.44 -7.86 11.71
N GLY A 271 -14.85 -8.69 12.57
CA GLY A 271 -14.48 -8.30 13.94
C GLY A 271 -13.51 -7.12 13.98
N SER A 272 -12.55 -7.10 13.06
CA SER A 272 -11.60 -5.99 12.93
C SER A 272 -12.26 -4.69 12.44
N LEU A 273 -13.25 -4.77 11.55
CA LEU A 273 -14.03 -3.60 11.12
C LEU A 273 -14.82 -3.01 12.29
N PHE A 274 -15.47 -3.84 13.12
CA PHE A 274 -16.14 -3.38 14.33
C PHE A 274 -15.15 -2.83 15.36
N TYR A 275 -13.98 -3.44 15.52
CA TYR A 275 -12.96 -2.91 16.40
C TYR A 275 -12.50 -1.51 15.94
N LEU A 276 -12.25 -1.33 14.65
CA LEU A 276 -11.91 -0.02 14.09
C LEU A 276 -13.01 1.01 14.35
N TYR A 277 -14.28 0.63 14.19
CA TYR A 277 -15.43 1.45 14.52
C TYR A 277 -15.41 1.91 15.98
N PHE A 278 -15.24 0.99 16.94
CA PHE A 278 -15.20 1.36 18.36
C PHE A 278 -13.99 2.23 18.73
N ILE A 279 -12.82 1.99 18.12
CA ILE A 279 -11.65 2.87 18.30
C ILE A 279 -12.00 4.30 17.85
N LEU A 280 -12.64 4.45 16.69
CA LEU A 280 -13.03 5.77 16.19
C LEU A 280 -14.03 6.45 17.13
N VAL A 281 -15.12 5.78 17.48
CA VAL A 281 -16.21 6.36 18.30
C VAL A 281 -15.77 6.66 19.73
N ARG A 282 -14.99 5.78 20.37
CA ARG A 282 -14.64 5.92 21.79
C ARG A 282 -13.32 6.64 22.04
N LEU A 283 -12.34 6.53 21.14
CA LEU A 283 -10.99 7.06 21.39
C LEU A 283 -10.63 8.27 20.51
N VAL A 284 -11.16 8.35 19.29
CA VAL A 284 -10.78 9.42 18.34
C VAL A 284 -11.77 10.56 18.38
N ILE A 285 -13.05 10.29 18.09
CA ILE A 285 -14.12 11.28 17.98
C ILE A 285 -14.23 12.21 19.21
N PRO A 286 -14.23 11.71 20.46
CA PRO A 286 -14.41 12.55 21.65
C PRO A 286 -13.26 13.55 21.87
N VAL A 287 -12.06 13.26 21.35
CA VAL A 287 -10.91 14.17 21.46
C VAL A 287 -11.13 15.44 20.63
N TYR A 288 -11.90 15.34 19.54
CA TYR A 288 -12.08 16.42 18.56
C TYR A 288 -13.46 17.08 18.62
N MET A 289 -14.47 16.40 19.17
CA MET A 289 -15.82 16.95 19.34
C MET A 289 -16.00 17.83 20.58
N ASN A 290 -14.92 18.22 21.27
CA ASN A 290 -15.05 18.95 22.51
C ASN A 290 -15.65 20.36 22.26
N GLU A 291 -16.82 20.62 22.86
CA GLU A 291 -17.71 21.79 22.79
C GLU A 291 -17.07 23.15 23.15
N SER A 292 -15.78 23.18 23.47
CA SER A 292 -15.10 24.45 23.73
C SER A 292 -14.74 25.10 22.40
N ASN A 293 -15.45 26.17 22.02
CA ASN A 293 -15.13 27.14 20.96
C ASN A 293 -13.77 27.86 21.15
N GLN A 294 -12.77 27.17 21.69
CA GLN A 294 -11.42 27.65 21.91
C GLN A 294 -10.63 27.46 20.60
N PRO A 295 -9.97 28.50 20.07
CA PRO A 295 -9.11 28.35 18.92
C PRO A 295 -8.00 27.34 19.23
N PHE A 296 -7.63 26.52 18.24
CA PHE A 296 -6.59 25.49 18.41
C PHE A 296 -5.24 26.14 18.75
N SER A 297 -4.90 26.17 20.04
CA SER A 297 -3.58 26.60 20.51
C SER A 297 -2.54 25.53 20.19
N ARG A 298 -1.27 25.94 20.03
CA ARG A 298 -0.13 25.01 19.88
C ARG A 298 -0.10 23.96 20.98
N ARG A 299 -0.49 24.34 22.21
CA ARG A 299 -0.60 23.41 23.34
C ARG A 299 -1.65 22.32 23.09
N THR A 300 -2.84 22.71 22.64
CA THR A 300 -3.95 21.79 22.37
C THR A 300 -3.61 20.84 21.21
N LEU A 301 -2.93 21.34 20.16
CA LEU A 301 -2.45 20.51 19.06
C LEU A 301 -1.48 19.43 19.53
N VAL A 302 -0.48 19.81 20.34
CA VAL A 302 0.50 18.85 20.88
C VAL A 302 -0.20 17.78 21.73
N LEU A 303 -1.13 18.18 22.60
CA LEU A 303 -1.92 17.24 23.39
C LEU A 303 -2.77 16.31 22.52
N ALA A 304 -3.43 16.84 21.48
CA ALA A 304 -4.24 16.05 20.55
C ALA A 304 -3.41 15.00 19.79
N VAL A 305 -2.18 15.33 19.38
CA VAL A 305 -1.24 14.38 18.76
C VAL A 305 -0.90 13.25 19.73
N PHE A 306 -0.60 13.56 21.00
CA PHE A 306 -0.30 12.53 22.00
C PHE A 306 -1.52 11.65 22.30
N HIS A 307 -2.71 12.23 22.45
CA HIS A 307 -3.95 11.47 22.64
C HIS A 307 -4.28 10.58 21.43
N SER A 308 -3.90 10.98 20.22
CA SER A 308 -4.13 10.22 18.98
C SER A 308 -3.06 9.18 18.66
N THR A 309 -1.94 9.18 19.38
CA THR A 309 -0.80 8.28 19.12
C THR A 309 -1.18 6.81 19.37
N LEU A 310 -1.81 6.52 20.51
CA LEU A 310 -2.23 5.15 20.84
C LEU A 310 -3.36 4.67 19.90
N PRO A 311 -4.47 5.42 19.69
CA PRO A 311 -5.51 5.03 18.73
C PRO A 311 -4.96 4.84 17.32
N GLY A 312 -4.09 5.75 16.84
CA GLY A 312 -3.51 5.64 15.51
C GLY A 312 -2.66 4.38 15.32
N MET A 313 -1.88 4.00 16.33
CA MET A 313 -1.13 2.73 16.26
C MET A 313 -2.02 1.50 16.30
N LEU A 314 -3.09 1.51 17.11
CA LEU A 314 -4.07 0.43 17.10
C LEU A 314 -4.76 0.31 15.74
N MET A 315 -5.13 1.43 15.12
CA MET A 315 -5.69 1.46 13.76
C MET A 315 -4.71 0.89 12.72
N LEU A 316 -3.43 1.25 12.80
CA LEU A 316 -2.39 0.72 11.91
C LEU A 316 -2.25 -0.82 12.06
N LEU A 317 -2.11 -1.31 13.28
CA LEU A 317 -1.96 -2.75 13.56
C LEU A 317 -3.20 -3.54 13.13
N LEU A 318 -4.38 -3.00 13.40
CA LEU A 318 -5.65 -3.61 13.04
C LEU A 318 -5.86 -3.62 11.52
N GLY A 319 -5.53 -2.52 10.84
CA GLY A 319 -5.56 -2.44 9.38
C GLY A 319 -4.58 -3.41 8.73
N PHE A 320 -3.37 -3.54 9.28
CA PHE A 320 -2.40 -4.54 8.86
C PHE A 320 -2.96 -5.96 9.02
N PHE A 321 -3.47 -6.31 10.20
CA PHE A 321 -3.99 -7.64 10.47
C PHE A 321 -5.21 -7.96 9.59
N ALA A 322 -6.19 -7.05 9.53
CA ALA A 322 -7.42 -7.26 8.76
C ALA A 322 -7.14 -7.39 7.25
N PHE A 323 -6.33 -6.50 6.69
CA PHE A 323 -6.09 -6.47 5.25
C PHE A 323 -4.94 -7.40 4.81
N LEU A 324 -3.72 -7.16 5.30
CA LEU A 324 -2.53 -7.87 4.81
C LEU A 324 -2.51 -9.35 5.24
N HIS A 325 -3.05 -9.66 6.41
CA HIS A 325 -3.15 -11.04 6.88
C HIS A 325 -4.50 -11.66 6.51
N CYS A 326 -5.61 -11.25 7.13
CA CYS A 326 -6.88 -11.98 6.99
C CYS A 326 -7.47 -11.89 5.58
N TRP A 327 -7.58 -10.69 4.99
CA TRP A 327 -8.18 -10.51 3.65
C TRP A 327 -7.35 -11.18 2.56
N LEU A 328 -6.04 -10.93 2.50
CA LEU A 328 -5.20 -11.56 1.48
C LEU A 328 -5.13 -13.08 1.65
N ASN A 329 -5.08 -13.62 2.88
CA ASN A 329 -5.11 -15.08 3.07
C ASN A 329 -6.47 -15.70 2.75
N ALA A 330 -7.59 -15.02 3.03
CA ALA A 330 -8.91 -15.49 2.63
C ALA A 330 -9.01 -15.63 1.10
N PHE A 331 -8.59 -14.61 0.35
CA PHE A 331 -8.53 -14.66 -1.11
C PHE A 331 -7.51 -15.68 -1.61
N ALA A 332 -6.34 -15.79 -0.98
CA ALA A 332 -5.34 -16.79 -1.33
C ALA A 332 -5.90 -18.22 -1.21
N GLU A 333 -6.58 -18.53 -0.10
CA GLU A 333 -7.17 -19.84 0.13
C GLU A 333 -8.32 -20.12 -0.86
N MET A 334 -9.25 -19.18 -1.07
CA MET A 334 -10.35 -19.34 -2.03
C MET A 334 -9.85 -19.57 -3.46
N LEU A 335 -8.77 -18.89 -3.86
CA LEU A 335 -8.17 -19.03 -5.19
C LEU A 335 -7.16 -20.18 -5.28
N ARG A 336 -6.94 -20.94 -4.19
CA ARG A 336 -5.88 -21.95 -4.07
C ARG A 336 -4.48 -21.41 -4.38
N PHE A 337 -4.21 -20.14 -4.12
CA PHE A 337 -2.90 -19.54 -4.26
C PHE A 337 -2.00 -19.92 -3.07
N ALA A 338 -0.82 -20.47 -3.35
CA ALA A 338 0.04 -21.10 -2.34
C ALA A 338 1.15 -20.19 -1.78
N ASP A 339 1.53 -19.10 -2.45
CA ASP A 339 2.57 -18.18 -1.93
C ASP A 339 1.95 -17.12 -1.01
N ARG A 340 1.99 -17.34 0.31
CA ARG A 340 1.29 -16.47 1.29
C ARG A 340 2.20 -15.50 2.03
N MET A 341 3.40 -15.25 1.52
CA MET A 341 4.30 -14.24 2.09
C MET A 341 3.95 -12.84 1.59
N PHE A 342 2.88 -12.27 2.15
CA PHE A 342 2.46 -10.90 1.86
C PHE A 342 3.23 -9.85 2.67
N TYR A 343 3.86 -10.28 3.77
CA TYR A 343 4.68 -9.49 4.68
C TYR A 343 5.69 -10.40 5.39
N LYS A 344 6.68 -9.79 6.03
CA LYS A 344 7.69 -10.43 6.90
C LYS A 344 7.59 -9.82 8.31
N ASP A 345 8.57 -10.11 9.16
CA ASP A 345 8.68 -9.71 10.56
C ASP A 345 9.08 -8.23 10.69
N TRP A 346 8.27 -7.36 10.10
CA TRP A 346 8.52 -5.93 10.03
C TRP A 346 8.64 -5.29 11.42
N TRP A 347 8.01 -5.89 12.44
CA TRP A 347 8.09 -5.47 13.84
C TRP A 347 9.50 -5.60 14.44
N ASN A 348 10.34 -6.50 13.91
CA ASN A 348 11.74 -6.68 14.29
C ASN A 348 12.70 -5.76 13.53
N SER A 349 12.18 -4.87 12.66
CA SER A 349 13.03 -4.02 11.84
C SER A 349 13.82 -3.02 12.67
N THR A 350 15.15 -2.99 12.46
CA THR A 350 16.06 -2.01 13.07
C THR A 350 16.30 -0.79 12.18
N SER A 351 15.93 -0.87 10.90
CA SER A 351 16.04 0.22 9.92
C SER A 351 14.69 0.48 9.24
N PHE A 352 14.45 1.74 8.84
CA PHE A 352 13.27 2.07 8.03
C PHE A 352 13.34 1.43 6.63
N ALA A 353 14.54 1.25 6.09
CA ALA A 353 14.76 0.53 4.84
C ALA A 353 14.30 -0.94 4.94
N ASN A 354 14.56 -1.62 6.05
CA ASN A 354 14.02 -2.97 6.27
C ASN A 354 12.51 -2.95 6.45
N TYR A 355 11.99 -2.04 7.27
CA TYR A 355 10.54 -1.88 7.49
C TYR A 355 9.75 -1.79 6.17
N TYR A 356 10.14 -0.87 5.26
CA TYR A 356 9.46 -0.68 3.98
C TYR A 356 9.51 -1.92 3.07
N ARG A 357 10.58 -2.72 3.15
CA ARG A 357 10.72 -3.98 2.39
C ARG A 357 9.85 -5.10 2.94
N THR A 358 9.60 -5.11 4.25
CA THR A 358 8.95 -6.22 4.95
C THR A 358 7.47 -6.00 5.28
N TRP A 359 7.01 -4.74 5.36
CA TRP A 359 5.65 -4.40 5.77
C TRP A 359 4.56 -4.90 4.80
N ASN A 360 4.71 -4.57 3.52
CA ASN A 360 3.79 -4.97 2.45
C ASN A 360 4.61 -5.39 1.22
N ILE A 361 4.96 -6.67 1.19
CA ILE A 361 5.79 -7.26 0.14
C ILE A 361 5.09 -7.21 -1.22
N VAL A 362 3.75 -7.28 -1.24
CA VAL A 362 2.97 -7.27 -2.48
C VAL A 362 3.17 -5.96 -3.25
N VAL A 363 3.07 -4.82 -2.56
CA VAL A 363 3.30 -3.49 -3.15
C VAL A 363 4.79 -3.21 -3.33
N HIS A 364 5.62 -3.58 -2.34
CA HIS A 364 7.06 -3.41 -2.41
C HIS A 364 7.66 -4.10 -3.65
N ASP A 365 7.29 -5.36 -3.90
CA ASP A 365 7.80 -6.11 -5.04
C ASP A 365 7.36 -5.48 -6.36
N TRP A 366 6.12 -5.00 -6.46
CA TRP A 366 5.67 -4.28 -7.65
C TRP A 366 6.53 -3.03 -7.89
N LEU A 367 6.72 -2.18 -6.87
CA LEU A 367 7.56 -0.99 -6.97
C LEU A 367 9.01 -1.34 -7.32
N TYR A 368 9.55 -2.41 -6.74
CA TYR A 368 10.92 -2.84 -7.01
C TYR A 368 11.11 -3.34 -8.45
N TYR A 369 10.27 -4.27 -8.92
CA TYR A 369 10.44 -4.91 -10.22
C TYR A 369 10.01 -4.05 -11.42
N TYR A 370 9.07 -3.12 -11.21
CA TYR A 370 8.44 -2.33 -12.26
C TYR A 370 8.79 -0.85 -12.23
N ALA A 371 9.02 -0.24 -11.07
CA ALA A 371 9.41 1.16 -10.99
C ALA A 371 10.93 1.28 -10.82
N TYR A 372 11.51 0.72 -9.76
CA TYR A 372 12.93 0.85 -9.45
C TYR A 372 13.82 0.24 -10.53
N ARG A 373 13.61 -1.04 -10.86
CA ARG A 373 14.47 -1.77 -11.81
C ARG A 373 14.39 -1.19 -13.22
N ASP A 374 13.21 -0.73 -13.63
CA ASP A 374 12.97 -0.15 -14.96
C ASP A 374 13.60 1.22 -15.09
N PHE A 375 13.39 2.07 -14.08
CA PHE A 375 14.06 3.37 -14.01
C PHE A 375 15.58 3.21 -14.01
N LEU A 376 16.09 2.23 -13.27
CA LEU A 376 17.51 1.93 -13.23
C LEU A 376 18.03 1.44 -14.59
N TRP A 377 17.26 0.61 -15.29
CA TRP A 377 17.58 0.16 -16.64
C TRP A 377 17.57 1.32 -17.65
N LEU A 378 16.55 2.19 -17.61
CA LEU A 378 16.44 3.39 -18.45
C LEU A 378 17.57 4.40 -18.22
N SER A 379 18.07 4.49 -16.99
CA SER A 379 19.20 5.37 -16.62
C SER A 379 20.59 4.74 -16.79
N GLY A 380 20.67 3.56 -17.42
CA GLY A 380 21.94 2.87 -17.66
C GLY A 380 22.66 2.44 -16.38
N HIS A 381 21.91 2.13 -15.31
CA HIS A 381 22.41 1.73 -13.99
C HIS A 381 23.23 2.77 -13.20
N ARG A 382 23.31 4.02 -13.68
CA ARG A 382 24.14 5.06 -13.07
C ARG A 382 23.44 5.85 -11.95
N LEU A 383 22.11 5.96 -11.99
CA LEU A 383 21.35 6.88 -11.12
C LEU A 383 20.57 6.14 -10.02
N ARG A 384 21.26 5.33 -9.21
CA ARG A 384 20.62 4.50 -8.17
C ARG A 384 19.87 5.32 -7.12
N SER A 385 20.49 6.37 -6.58
CA SER A 385 19.86 7.23 -5.57
C SER A 385 18.63 7.95 -6.11
N LEU A 386 18.68 8.39 -7.37
CA LEU A 386 17.54 9.01 -8.03
C LEU A 386 16.42 7.99 -8.28
N ALA A 387 16.76 6.74 -8.60
CA ALA A 387 15.80 5.64 -8.73
C ALA A 387 15.12 5.31 -7.40
N THR A 388 15.85 5.33 -6.29
CA THR A 388 15.26 5.17 -4.96
C THR A 388 14.34 6.34 -4.63
N LEU A 389 14.81 7.58 -4.82
CA LEU A 389 14.01 8.78 -4.54
C LEU A 389 12.75 8.85 -5.40
N SER A 390 12.81 8.47 -6.68
CA SER A 390 11.65 8.45 -7.57
C SER A 390 10.59 7.46 -7.11
N VAL A 391 10.99 6.26 -6.65
CA VAL A 391 10.07 5.26 -6.12
C VAL A 391 9.41 5.75 -4.83
N PHE A 392 10.16 6.39 -3.93
CA PHE A 392 9.58 7.01 -2.73
C PHE A 392 8.61 8.14 -3.09
N ALA A 393 8.95 9.00 -4.06
CA ALA A 393 8.08 10.08 -4.50
C ALA A 393 6.78 9.57 -5.14
N VAL A 394 6.87 8.55 -6.01
CA VAL A 394 5.69 7.89 -6.60
C VAL A 394 4.83 7.27 -5.50
N SER A 395 5.44 6.56 -4.54
CA SER A 395 4.71 5.96 -3.42
C SER A 395 4.01 7.03 -2.57
N ALA A 396 4.71 8.11 -2.19
CA ALA A 396 4.15 9.20 -1.40
C ALA A 396 2.98 9.89 -2.12
N PHE A 397 3.12 10.14 -3.42
CA PHE A 397 2.06 10.72 -4.25
C PHE A 397 0.81 9.84 -4.29
N VAL A 398 0.97 8.52 -4.47
CA VAL A 398 -0.16 7.58 -4.51
C VAL A 398 -0.86 7.48 -3.16
N HIS A 399 -0.12 7.49 -2.05
CA HIS A 399 -0.73 7.52 -0.71
C HIS A 399 -1.50 8.83 -0.49
N GLU A 400 -0.92 9.97 -0.84
CA GLU A 400 -1.61 11.26 -0.73
C GLU A 400 -2.85 11.31 -1.60
N TYR A 401 -2.78 10.80 -2.82
CA TYR A 401 -3.93 10.66 -3.72
C TYR A 401 -5.04 9.79 -3.09
N ALA A 402 -4.69 8.64 -2.51
CA ALA A 402 -5.66 7.76 -1.86
C ALA A 402 -6.35 8.45 -0.67
N PHE A 403 -5.59 9.18 0.16
CA PHE A 403 -6.12 9.91 1.31
C PHE A 403 -6.96 11.11 0.87
N THR A 404 -6.47 11.90 -0.08
CA THR A 404 -7.17 13.08 -0.62
C THR A 404 -8.51 12.69 -1.23
N MET A 405 -8.54 11.65 -2.06
CA MET A 405 -9.78 11.18 -2.69
C MET A 405 -10.68 10.44 -1.70
N GLY A 406 -10.11 9.70 -0.74
CA GLY A 406 -10.86 9.01 0.31
C GLY A 406 -11.59 9.98 1.25
N PHE A 407 -10.91 11.02 1.73
CA PHE A 407 -11.50 12.02 2.62
C PHE A 407 -12.20 13.19 1.89
N GLY A 408 -11.87 13.47 0.62
CA GLY A 408 -12.50 14.56 -0.15
C GLY A 408 -11.94 15.96 0.07
N PHE A 409 -10.78 16.05 0.69
CA PHE A 409 -10.02 17.29 0.84
C PHE A 409 -8.55 17.00 0.64
N PHE A 410 -7.82 18.00 0.15
CA PHE A 410 -6.37 17.90 -0.01
C PHE A 410 -5.68 18.39 1.26
N TYR A 411 -4.94 17.51 1.92
CA TYR A 411 -4.10 17.90 3.06
C TYR A 411 -2.82 17.04 3.09
N PRO A 412 -1.68 17.57 2.57
CA PRO A 412 -0.51 16.78 2.16
C PRO A 412 0.37 16.23 3.30
N VAL A 413 -0.25 15.83 4.41
CA VAL A 413 0.42 15.28 5.59
C VAL A 413 1.08 13.94 5.25
N MET A 414 0.39 13.04 4.54
CA MET A 414 0.97 11.76 4.13
C MET A 414 2.15 11.97 3.19
N PHE A 415 2.01 12.87 2.21
CA PHE A 415 3.10 13.20 1.31
C PHE A 415 4.34 13.70 2.08
N CYS A 416 4.18 14.66 3.00
CA CYS A 416 5.29 15.19 3.78
C CYS A 416 5.94 14.14 4.69
N LEU A 417 5.13 13.31 5.37
CA LEU A 417 5.63 12.25 6.25
C LEU A 417 6.41 11.19 5.47
N PHE A 418 5.95 10.75 4.30
CA PHE A 418 6.64 9.75 3.49
C PHE A 418 7.83 10.33 2.70
N ALA A 419 7.63 11.44 2.00
CA ALA A 419 8.64 11.99 1.08
C ALA A 419 9.78 12.72 1.79
N ILE A 420 9.52 13.37 2.94
CA ILE A 420 10.55 14.11 3.68
C ILE A 420 11.11 13.24 4.79
N ILE A 421 10.25 12.84 5.74
CA ILE A 421 10.68 12.11 6.93
C ILE A 421 11.05 10.67 6.59
N GLY A 422 10.26 9.98 5.76
CA GLY A 422 10.56 8.62 5.31
C GLY A 422 11.87 8.53 4.55
N VAL A 423 12.17 9.48 3.66
CA VAL A 423 13.44 9.55 2.93
C VAL A 423 14.61 9.87 3.88
N LEU A 424 14.44 10.84 4.77
CA LEU A 424 15.45 11.17 5.78
C LEU A 424 15.79 9.96 6.64
N PHE A 425 14.79 9.22 7.12
CA PHE A 425 14.99 8.01 7.92
C PHE A 425 15.58 6.87 7.10
N ASN A 426 15.20 6.72 5.85
CA ASN A 426 15.79 5.70 4.98
C ASN A 426 17.30 5.91 4.72
N PHE A 427 17.81 7.15 4.82
CA PHE A 427 19.24 7.47 4.69
C PHE A 427 19.98 7.63 6.02
N THR A 428 19.28 7.96 7.11
CA THR A 428 19.88 8.19 8.43
C THR A 428 19.89 6.89 9.26
N LEU A 429 18.83 6.10 9.16
CA LEU A 429 18.60 4.86 9.91
C LEU A 429 18.79 3.65 8.98
N ASN A 430 20.02 3.49 8.49
CA ASN A 430 20.38 2.47 7.50
C ASN A 430 20.62 1.09 8.13
N ASP A 431 20.64 0.05 7.28
CA ASP A 431 20.83 -1.37 7.64
C ASP A 431 22.13 -1.69 8.42
N LYS A 432 23.06 -0.75 8.49
CA LYS A 432 24.30 -0.88 9.30
C LYS A 432 24.01 -0.85 10.80
N ARG A 433 22.89 -0.25 11.20
CA ARG A 433 22.49 -0.05 12.59
C ARG A 433 21.64 -1.25 13.05
N LYS A 434 22.29 -2.27 13.61
CA LYS A 434 21.65 -3.55 13.99
C LYS A 434 21.27 -3.68 15.47
N GLY A 435 21.57 -2.69 16.30
CA GLY A 435 21.29 -2.74 17.75
C GLY A 435 19.79 -2.60 18.08
N PRO A 436 19.33 -3.13 19.24
CA PRO A 436 17.92 -3.10 19.65
C PRO A 436 17.38 -1.68 19.87
N VAL A 437 18.25 -0.73 20.24
CA VAL A 437 17.91 0.70 20.39
C VAL A 437 17.29 1.25 19.11
N TRP A 438 17.73 0.80 17.94
CA TRP A 438 17.20 1.27 16.66
C TRP A 438 15.80 0.75 16.37
N ASN A 439 15.46 -0.44 16.87
CA ASN A 439 14.09 -0.94 16.83
C ASN A 439 13.18 -0.08 17.72
N ILE A 440 13.62 0.28 18.93
CA ILE A 440 12.88 1.19 19.82
C ILE A 440 12.64 2.54 19.14
N ILE A 441 13.69 3.15 18.56
CA ILE A 441 13.58 4.42 17.83
C ILE A 441 12.60 4.29 16.66
N MET A 442 12.67 3.21 15.88
CA MET A 442 11.75 2.95 14.77
C MET A 442 10.30 2.92 15.25
N TRP A 443 10.01 2.16 16.32
CA TRP A 443 8.69 2.14 16.93
C TRP A 443 8.26 3.51 17.42
N THR A 444 9.08 4.23 18.19
CA THR A 444 8.74 5.59 18.65
C THR A 444 8.39 6.53 17.50
N CYS A 445 9.17 6.50 16.41
CA CYS A 445 8.87 7.28 15.21
C CYS A 445 7.57 6.84 14.52
N LEU A 446 7.27 5.54 14.49
CA LEU A 446 6.03 5.01 13.93
C LEU A 446 4.81 5.44 14.78
N PHE A 447 4.90 5.35 16.11
CA PHE A 447 3.88 5.84 17.05
C PHE A 447 3.57 7.32 16.82
N ILE A 448 4.58 8.18 16.85
CA ILE A 448 4.41 9.61 16.64
C ILE A 448 3.86 9.90 15.24
N GLY A 449 4.38 9.22 14.21
CA GLY A 449 3.91 9.39 12.83
C GLY A 449 2.42 9.07 12.67
N GLN A 450 1.95 7.95 13.23
CA GLN A 450 0.52 7.60 13.22
C GLN A 450 -0.33 8.58 14.03
N GLY A 451 0.17 9.04 15.18
CA GLY A 451 -0.51 10.06 15.99
C GLY A 451 -0.70 11.37 15.23
N VAL A 452 0.34 11.83 14.53
CA VAL A 452 0.28 13.02 13.68
C VAL A 452 -0.71 12.83 12.52
N GLN A 453 -0.70 11.67 11.86
CA GLN A 453 -1.63 11.38 10.75
C GLN A 453 -3.09 11.45 11.22
N VAL A 454 -3.46 10.65 12.22
CA VAL A 454 -4.83 10.61 12.73
C VAL A 454 -5.25 11.99 13.22
N CYS A 455 -4.39 12.67 13.97
CA CYS A 455 -4.72 13.98 14.51
C CYS A 455 -5.00 15.02 13.42
N LEU A 456 -4.08 15.17 12.47
CA LEU A 456 -4.19 16.20 11.44
C LEU A 456 -5.35 15.92 10.47
N TYR A 457 -5.57 14.67 10.06
CA TYR A 457 -6.71 14.33 9.20
C TYR A 457 -8.05 14.48 9.92
N CYS A 458 -8.16 14.09 11.19
CA CYS A 458 -9.38 14.30 11.97
C CYS A 458 -9.68 15.79 12.15
N LEU A 459 -8.68 16.61 12.51
CA LEU A 459 -8.86 18.06 12.64
C LEU A 459 -9.37 18.71 11.36
N GLU A 460 -8.76 18.35 10.23
CA GLU A 460 -9.20 18.88 8.94
C GLU A 460 -10.60 18.40 8.58
N TRP A 461 -10.92 17.12 8.81
CA TRP A 461 -12.26 16.57 8.60
C TRP A 461 -13.32 17.33 9.41
N TYR A 462 -13.07 17.54 10.71
CA TYR A 462 -13.98 18.31 11.57
C TYR A 462 -14.10 19.78 11.13
N ALA A 463 -13.00 20.42 10.76
CA ALA A 463 -13.01 21.81 10.27
C ALA A 463 -13.83 21.95 8.97
N GLN A 464 -13.77 20.98 8.06
CA GLN A 464 -14.56 21.00 6.82
C GLN A 464 -16.07 20.85 7.08
N ILE A 465 -16.47 20.12 8.14
CA ILE A 465 -17.88 19.99 8.54
C ILE A 465 -18.41 21.31 9.12
N HIS A 466 -17.65 21.93 10.02
CA HIS A 466 -18.09 23.15 10.73
C HIS A 466 -17.97 24.41 9.87
N CYS A 467 -16.96 24.48 9.00
CA CYS A 467 -16.75 25.58 8.06
C CYS A 467 -16.89 25.06 6.61
N PRO A 468 -18.11 24.84 6.10
CA PRO A 468 -18.31 24.37 4.73
C PRO A 468 -17.73 25.35 3.69
N ARG A 469 -17.42 24.85 2.49
CA ARG A 469 -16.88 25.66 1.40
C ARG A 469 -17.94 26.64 0.88
N SER A 470 -17.53 27.89 0.68
CA SER A 470 -18.39 28.98 0.19
C SER A 470 -18.22 29.20 -1.31
N GLY A 471 -17.09 28.78 -1.90
CA GLY A 471 -16.80 28.88 -3.32
C GLY A 471 -16.17 27.62 -3.94
N THR A 472 -15.95 27.68 -5.26
CA THR A 472 -15.35 26.62 -6.09
C THR A 472 -13.90 26.92 -6.49
N GLY A 473 -13.28 27.94 -5.87
CA GLY A 473 -11.93 28.37 -6.20
C GLY A 473 -10.89 27.28 -5.92
N PHE A 474 -9.90 27.13 -6.82
CA PHE A 474 -8.81 26.15 -6.66
C PHE A 474 -8.09 26.30 -5.30
N TRP A 475 -7.82 27.53 -4.87
CA TRP A 475 -7.16 27.79 -3.60
C TRP A 475 -7.98 27.31 -2.41
N GLU A 476 -9.31 27.45 -2.44
CA GLU A 476 -10.20 26.98 -1.37
C GLU A 476 -10.26 25.44 -1.27
N LEU A 477 -9.94 24.74 -2.37
CA LEU A 477 -9.84 23.28 -2.39
C LEU A 477 -8.52 22.77 -1.79
N VAL A 478 -7.44 23.55 -1.95
CA VAL A 478 -6.07 23.16 -1.60
C VAL A 478 -5.62 23.71 -0.23
N THR A 479 -6.21 24.81 0.25
CA THR A 479 -5.89 25.36 1.56
C THR A 479 -6.60 24.59 2.68
N PRO A 480 -5.87 24.04 3.66
CA PRO A 480 -6.47 23.39 4.81
C PRO A 480 -7.22 24.39 5.68
N LYS A 481 -8.40 24.00 6.18
CA LYS A 481 -9.29 24.85 6.98
C LYS A 481 -9.06 24.74 8.48
N SER A 482 -8.42 23.68 8.94
CA SER A 482 -8.08 23.45 10.35
C SER A 482 -7.34 24.63 11.01
N TRP A 483 -6.64 25.47 10.23
CA TRP A 483 -5.88 26.61 10.73
C TRP A 483 -6.60 27.95 10.66
N THR A 484 -7.69 28.04 9.89
CA THR A 484 -8.39 29.32 9.58
C THR A 484 -9.86 29.32 10.00
N CYS A 485 -10.45 28.16 10.27
CA CYS A 485 -11.83 28.03 10.73
C CYS A 485 -11.94 28.55 12.17
N ASN A 486 -12.74 29.60 12.37
CA ASN A 486 -13.15 30.05 13.69
C ASN A 486 -14.45 29.33 14.04
N TYR A 487 -14.38 28.41 15.01
CA TYR A 487 -15.54 27.80 15.64
C TYR A 487 -16.29 28.89 16.42
N LYS A 488 -17.33 29.46 15.84
CA LYS A 488 -18.23 30.42 16.51
C LYS A 488 -19.47 29.72 17.00
#